data_AF-A0A1H5N4Z1-F1
#
_entry.id   AF-A0A1H5N4Z1-F1
#
_cell.length_a   1.000
_cell.length_b   1.000
_cell.length_c   1.000
_cell.angle_alpha   90.00
_cell.angle_beta   90.00
_cell.angle_gamma   90.00
#
_symmetry.space_group_name_H-M   'P 1'
#
loop_
_entity.id
_entity.type
_entity.pdbx_description
1 polymer ?
#
loop_
_entity_poly.entity_id
_entity_poly.type
_entity_poly.pdbx_seq_one_letter_code
_entity_poly.pdbx_strand_id
1 'polypeptide(L)'
;LSITRGLLRNSMCDNVYENPHAERINGTIKNSYLKGYNPIDFNSLNRKLSKAVYMYNHEKPHSSINHFTPVEYEIKKKKELITLNFH
;
A
#
# COMPACT_ATOMS: atom_id res chain seq x y z
N LEU A 1 -17.08 -10.75 -16.00
CA LEU A 1 -17.19 -9.92 -14.76
C LEU A 1 -18.32 -8.90 -14.92
N SER A 2 -19.58 -9.33 -14.92
CA SER A 2 -20.74 -8.45 -15.21
C SER A 2 -21.53 -7.99 -13.99
N ILE A 3 -21.00 -8.16 -12.77
CA ILE A 3 -21.74 -7.83 -11.53
C ILE A 3 -21.67 -6.32 -11.20
N THR A 4 -20.74 -5.57 -11.79
CA THR A 4 -20.60 -4.11 -11.62
C THR A 4 -21.63 -3.27 -12.36
N ARG A 5 -22.58 -3.87 -13.09
CA ARG A 5 -23.66 -3.13 -13.78
C ARG A 5 -24.73 -2.59 -12.84
N GLY A 6 -24.72 -2.94 -11.55
CA GLY A 6 -25.64 -2.41 -10.55
C GLY A 6 -24.92 -1.94 -9.30
N LEU A 7 -24.74 -0.61 -9.18
CA LEU A 7 -24.59 0.21 -7.96
C LEU A 7 -23.51 -0.13 -6.90
N LEU A 8 -22.84 -1.29 -6.97
CA LEU A 8 -21.81 -1.69 -6.02
C LEU A 8 -20.42 -1.39 -6.61
N ARG A 9 -19.85 -0.27 -6.17
CA ARG A 9 -18.47 0.12 -6.48
C ARG A 9 -17.53 -0.52 -5.47
N ASN A 10 -16.60 -1.35 -5.95
CA ASN A 10 -15.52 -1.86 -5.10
C ASN A 10 -14.71 -0.66 -4.56
N SER A 11 -14.52 -0.60 -3.24
CA SER A 11 -13.83 0.51 -2.58
C SER A 11 -12.31 0.34 -2.51
N MET A 12 -11.79 -0.82 -2.90
CA MET A 12 -10.40 -1.24 -2.66
C MET A 12 -9.61 -1.53 -3.94
N CYS A 13 -10.17 -2.29 -4.89
CA CYS A 13 -9.45 -2.72 -6.10
C CYS A 13 -10.38 -2.87 -7.32
N ASP A 14 -9.81 -2.72 -8.52
CA ASP A 14 -10.52 -2.94 -9.78
C ASP A 14 -10.65 -4.44 -10.10
N ASN A 15 -9.68 -5.25 -9.67
CA ASN A 15 -9.70 -6.70 -9.83
C ASN A 15 -9.82 -7.44 -8.49
N VAL A 16 -10.65 -8.49 -8.45
CA VAL A 16 -10.84 -9.36 -7.27
C VAL A 16 -9.52 -10.01 -6.84
N TYR A 17 -8.64 -10.33 -7.78
CA TYR A 17 -7.33 -10.95 -7.47
C TYR A 17 -6.38 -10.01 -6.71
N GLU A 18 -6.58 -8.69 -6.80
CA GLU A 18 -5.74 -7.71 -6.11
C GLU A 18 -6.22 -7.42 -4.69
N ASN A 19 -7.50 -7.65 -4.41
CA ASN A 19 -8.11 -7.38 -3.11
C ASN A 19 -7.39 -8.08 -1.93
N PRO A 20 -6.99 -9.37 -2.01
CA PRO A 20 -6.22 -10.01 -0.94
C PRO A 20 -4.89 -9.31 -0.63
N HIS A 21 -4.24 -8.72 -1.64
CA HIS A 21 -3.00 -7.97 -1.44
C HIS A 21 -3.27 -6.63 -0.73
N ALA A 22 -4.30 -5.91 -1.15
CA ALA A 22 -4.73 -4.67 -0.50
C ALA A 22 -5.14 -4.91 0.97
N GLU A 23 -5.88 -5.98 1.26
CA GLU A 23 -6.27 -6.34 2.62
C GLU A 23 -5.07 -6.64 3.52
N ARG A 24 -4.04 -7.33 3.00
CA ARG A 24 -2.81 -7.58 3.74
C ARG A 24 -2.06 -6.29 4.09
N ILE A 25 -2.00 -5.34 3.16
CA ILE A 25 -1.38 -4.02 3.39
C ILE A 25 -2.18 -3.26 4.46
N ASN A 26 -3.51 -3.19 4.32
CA ASN A 26 -4.40 -2.58 5.29
C ASN A 26 -4.25 -3.18 6.68
N GLY A 27 -4.16 -4.52 6.78
CA GLY A 27 -3.91 -5.22 8.03
C GLY A 27 -2.57 -4.81 8.66
N THR A 28 -1.53 -4.62 7.85
CA THR A 28 -0.22 -4.17 8.33
C THR A 28 -0.27 -2.73 8.85
N ILE A 29 -0.90 -1.81 8.11
CA ILE A 29 -1.07 -0.40 8.55
C ILE A 29 -1.83 -0.34 9.87
N LYS A 30 -2.95 -1.06 9.97
CA LYS A 30 -3.78 -1.10 11.18
C LYS A 30 -3.01 -1.64 12.39
N ASN A 31 -2.39 -2.81 12.25
CA ASN A 31 -1.80 -3.51 13.39
C ASN A 31 -0.41 -3.00 13.78
N SER A 32 0.44 -2.65 12.82
CA SER A 32 1.82 -2.25 13.10
C SER A 32 1.97 -0.77 13.41
N TYR A 33 1.06 0.09 12.94
CA TYR A 33 1.17 1.54 13.11
C TYR A 33 0.00 2.11 13.91
N LEU A 34 -1.23 2.00 13.39
CA LEU A 34 -2.38 2.71 13.97
C LEU A 34 -2.69 2.24 15.40
N LYS A 35 -2.57 0.94 15.68
CA LYS A 35 -2.76 0.38 17.02
C LYS A 35 -1.77 0.99 18.03
N GLY A 36 -0.51 1.17 17.64
CA GLY A 36 0.51 1.81 18.49
C GLY A 36 0.32 3.33 18.59
N TYR A 37 -0.20 3.97 17.54
CA TYR A 37 -0.43 5.41 17.53
C TYR A 37 -1.66 5.85 18.34
N ASN A 38 -2.57 4.93 18.64
CA ASN A 38 -3.77 5.13 19.46
C ASN A 38 -4.48 6.49 19.20
N PRO A 39 -5.04 6.70 17.99
CA PRO A 39 -5.80 7.90 17.68
C PRO A 39 -7.07 7.99 18.54
N ILE A 40 -7.35 9.18 19.06
CA ILE A 40 -8.48 9.44 19.97
C ILE A 40 -9.70 10.04 19.26
N ASP A 41 -9.49 10.63 18.08
CA ASP A 41 -10.51 11.30 17.28
C ASP A 41 -10.22 11.10 15.78
N PHE A 42 -11.21 11.40 14.94
CA PHE A 42 -11.12 11.20 13.50
C PHE A 42 -10.01 12.03 12.82
N ASN A 43 -9.80 13.27 13.25
CA ASN A 43 -8.75 14.13 12.67
C ASN A 43 -7.36 13.61 13.06
N SER A 44 -7.18 13.17 14.30
CA SER A 44 -5.97 12.50 14.78
C SER A 44 -5.73 11.19 14.03
N LEU A 45 -6.76 10.38 13.80
CA LEU A 45 -6.69 9.18 12.98
C LEU A 45 -6.21 9.50 11.56
N ASN A 46 -6.78 10.51 10.91
CA ASN A 46 -6.41 10.87 9.54
C ASN A 46 -4.93 11.31 9.46
N ARG A 47 -4.48 12.17 10.37
CA ARG A 47 -3.05 12.55 10.45
C ARG A 47 -2.11 11.37 10.71
N LYS A 48 -2.48 10.50 11.66
CA LYS A 48 -1.70 9.30 12.01
C LYS A 48 -1.69 8.27 10.88
N LEU A 49 -2.78 8.17 10.13
CA LEU A 49 -2.89 7.34 8.93
C LEU A 49 -1.94 7.82 7.85
N SER A 50 -1.94 9.12 7.51
CA SER A 50 -0.98 9.68 6.55
C SER A 50 0.46 9.42 6.96
N LYS A 51 0.77 9.56 8.25
CA LYS A 51 2.09 9.20 8.80
C LYS A 51 2.39 7.71 8.63
N ALA A 52 1.45 6.83 8.94
CA ALA A 52 1.64 5.38 8.82
C ALA A 52 1.89 4.95 7.37
N VAL A 53 1.15 5.52 6.40
CA VAL A 53 1.34 5.27 4.97
C VAL A 53 2.74 5.72 4.53
N TYR A 54 3.15 6.93 4.93
CA TYR A 54 4.51 7.41 4.63
C TYR A 54 5.57 6.47 5.20
N MET A 55 5.46 6.09 6.47
CA MET A 55 6.42 5.21 7.13
C MET A 55 6.49 3.82 6.48
N TYR A 56 5.37 3.27 6.04
CA TYR A 56 5.36 2.00 5.31
C TYR A 56 6.06 2.11 3.95
N ASN A 57 5.80 3.19 3.21
CA ASN A 57 6.30 3.37 1.85
C ASN A 57 7.77 3.81 1.77
N HIS A 58 8.26 4.56 2.76
CA HIS A 58 9.57 5.21 2.71
C HIS A 58 10.56 4.74 3.77
N GLU A 59 10.08 4.20 4.90
CA GLU A 59 10.96 3.92 6.05
C GLU A 59 11.01 2.43 6.41
N LYS A 60 10.05 1.63 5.96
CA LYS A 60 10.00 0.20 6.27
C LYS A 60 10.82 -0.61 5.26
N PRO A 61 11.98 -1.17 5.63
CA PRO A 61 12.66 -2.15 4.79
C PRO A 61 11.88 -3.47 4.79
N HIS A 62 11.73 -4.08 3.62
CA HIS A 62 11.04 -5.36 3.47
C HIS A 62 12.00 -6.45 3.02
N SER A 63 12.12 -7.52 3.81
CA SER A 63 13.03 -8.63 3.53
C SER A 63 12.75 -9.33 2.19
N SER A 64 11.49 -9.39 1.77
CA SER A 64 11.08 -9.99 0.48
C SER A 64 11.57 -9.21 -0.74
N ILE A 65 12.00 -7.96 -0.57
CA ILE A 65 12.51 -7.10 -1.64
C ILE A 65 13.92 -6.60 -1.29
N ASN A 66 14.79 -7.49 -0.78
CA ASN A 66 16.18 -7.18 -0.45
C ASN A 66 16.34 -6.00 0.54
N HIS A 67 15.40 -5.87 1.47
CA HIS A 67 15.36 -4.78 2.46
C HIS A 67 15.21 -3.37 1.85
N PHE A 68 14.79 -3.26 0.59
CA PHE A 68 14.32 -1.99 0.06
C PHE A 68 12.97 -1.62 0.68
N THR A 69 12.71 -0.31 0.72
CA THR A 69 11.37 0.21 0.94
C THR A 69 10.53 0.07 -0.33
N PRO A 70 9.18 0.09 -0.23
CA PRO A 70 8.31 -0.02 -1.39
C PRO A 70 8.64 1.00 -2.48
N VAL A 71 8.92 2.25 -2.10
CA VAL A 71 9.25 3.33 -3.05
C VAL A 71 10.60 3.09 -3.72
N GLU A 72 11.64 2.72 -2.97
CA GLU A 72 12.95 2.42 -3.55
C GLU A 72 12.88 1.25 -4.54
N TYR A 73 12.11 0.22 -4.19
CA TYR A 73 11.90 -0.92 -5.06
C TYR A 73 11.17 -0.53 -6.35
N GLU A 74 10.14 0.30 -6.27
CA GLU A 74 9.42 0.81 -7.44
C GLU A 74 10.34 1.63 -8.37
N ILE A 75 11.16 2.52 -7.80
CA ILE A 75 12.12 3.32 -8.55
C ILE A 75 13.13 2.42 -9.27
N LYS A 76 13.68 1.41 -8.58
CA LYS A 76 14.62 0.45 -9.15
C LYS A 76 13.99 -0.32 -10.30
N LYS A 77 12.79 -0.88 -10.09
CA LYS A 77 12.01 -1.58 -11.12
C LYS A 77 11.78 -0.71 -12.36
N LYS A 78 11.39 0.56 -12.19
CA LYS A 78 11.19 1.49 -13.31
C LYS A 78 12.48 1.73 -14.08
N LYS A 79 13.61 1.90 -13.40
CA LYS A 79 14.92 2.07 -14.05
C LYS A 79 15.32 0.83 -14.86
N GLU A 80 15.09 -0.37 -14.32
CA GLU A 80 15.32 -1.64 -15.03
C GLU A 80 14.45 -1.75 -16.29
N LEU A 81 13.15 -1.46 -16.18
CA LEU A 81 12.22 -1.46 -17.32
C LEU A 81 12.63 -0.47 -18.41
N ILE A 82 13.03 0.74 -18.04
CA ILE A 82 13.56 1.74 -18.96
C ILE A 82 14.77 1.16 -19.70
N THR A 83 15.73 0.63 -18.97
CA THR A 83 16.99 0.09 -19.54
C THR A 83 16.72 -1.05 -20.53
N LEU A 84 15.73 -1.91 -20.24
CA LEU A 84 15.32 -3.01 -21.12
C LEU A 84 14.62 -2.56 -22.40
N ASN A 85 13.92 -1.43 -22.39
CA ASN A 85 13.22 -0.91 -23.57
C ASN A 85 14.13 -0.10 -24.51
N PHE A 86 15.36 0.21 -24.07
CA PHE A 86 16.37 0.94 -24.86
C PHE A 86 17.47 0.02 -25.43
N HIS A 87 17.36 -1.29 -25.24
CA HIS A 87 18.18 -2.33 -25.85
C HIS A 87 17.34 -3.20 -26.79
#